data_AF-A0A5Y4W741-F1
#
_entry.id   AF-A0A5Y4W741-F1
#
_cell.length_a   1.000
_cell.length_b   1.000
_cell.length_c   1.000
_cell.angle_alpha   90.00
_cell.angle_beta   90.00
_cell.angle_gamma   90.00
#
_symmetry.space_group_name_H-M   'P 1'
#
loop_
_entity.id
_entity.type
_entity.pdbx_description
1 polymer ?
#
loop_
_entity_poly.entity_id
_entity_poly.type
_entity_poly.pdbx_seq_one_letter_code
_entity_poly.pdbx_strand_id
1 'polypeptide(L)'
;GFIGTWNEVTKEQYPSTVVVNYDDGVYHVDVKYLDKKLEDKKRAQAFEDYMLGKTKESPSNLMDLSDCYSVRALEAKALNDTTLQGDGFTMRIENGNLKYNGKTFVKK
;
A
#
# COMPACT_ATOMS: atom_id res chain seq x y z
N GLY A 1 -3.48 9.29 17.71
CA GLY A 1 -4.75 8.94 17.05
C GLY A 1 -4.52 8.45 15.63
N PHE A 2 -5.42 7.61 15.13
CA PHE A 2 -5.29 6.90 13.85
C PHE A 2 -5.42 7.78 12.61
N ILE A 3 -6.22 8.84 12.67
CA ILE A 3 -6.55 9.69 11.53
C ILE A 3 -5.27 10.30 10.93
N GLY A 4 -5.13 10.19 9.61
CA GLY A 4 -4.02 10.74 8.85
C GLY A 4 -3.43 9.74 7.83
N THR A 5 -2.31 10.13 7.26
CA THR A 5 -1.54 9.32 6.30
C THR A 5 -0.34 8.69 7.00
N TRP A 6 -0.11 7.40 6.73
CA TRP A 6 0.97 6.61 7.32
C TRP A 6 1.77 5.92 6.21
N ASN A 7 3.08 6.11 6.19
CA ASN A 7 3.97 5.53 5.19
C ASN A 7 4.74 4.33 5.77
N GLU A 8 4.84 3.25 5.00
CA GLU A 8 5.58 2.05 5.39
C GLU A 8 7.06 2.37 5.63
N VAL A 9 7.60 1.88 6.74
CA VAL A 9 9.03 1.97 7.04
C VAL A 9 9.75 0.84 6.32
N THR A 10 10.27 1.13 5.13
CA THR A 10 10.99 0.17 4.29
C THR A 10 12.04 0.87 3.41
N LYS A 11 12.96 0.07 2.84
CA LYS A 11 13.93 0.51 1.82
C LYS A 11 13.43 0.27 0.40
N GLU A 12 12.25 -0.34 0.23
CA GLU A 12 11.66 -0.58 -1.08
C GLU A 12 11.34 0.75 -1.78
N GLN A 13 11.56 0.80 -3.09
CA GLN A 13 11.29 1.98 -3.92
C GLN A 13 9.80 2.35 -3.96
N TYR A 14 8.93 1.35 -3.77
CA TYR A 14 7.48 1.49 -3.85
C TYR A 14 6.83 1.02 -2.54
N PRO A 15 6.96 1.81 -1.44
CA PRO A 15 6.41 1.47 -0.13
C PRO A 15 4.87 1.55 -0.11
N SER A 16 4.24 0.82 0.81
CA SER A 16 2.80 0.92 1.04
C SER A 16 2.45 2.20 1.83
N THR A 17 1.22 2.68 1.66
CA THR A 17 0.68 3.81 2.43
C THR A 17 -0.68 3.42 2.99
N VAL A 18 -0.97 3.82 4.23
CA VAL A 18 -2.29 3.70 4.84
C VAL A 18 -2.86 5.10 5.07
N VAL A 19 -4.04 5.36 4.55
CA VAL A 19 -4.80 6.58 4.85
C VAL A 19 -5.97 6.20 5.73
N VAL A 20 -6.09 6.84 6.88
CA VAL A 20 -7.20 6.61 7.82
C VAL A 20 -7.99 7.89 7.97
N ASN A 21 -9.29 7.80 7.71
CA ASN A 21 -10.28 8.84 7.96
C ASN A 21 -11.33 8.33 8.95
N TYR A 22 -12.04 9.24 9.58
CA TYR A 22 -13.13 8.91 10.49
C TYR A 22 -14.35 9.75 10.10
N ASP A 23 -15.44 9.06 9.79
CA ASP A 23 -16.73 9.67 9.47
C ASP A 23 -17.86 8.74 9.93
N ASP A 24 -18.98 9.32 10.32
CA ASP A 24 -20.19 8.60 10.77
C ASP A 24 -19.94 7.43 11.75
N GLY A 25 -19.05 7.62 12.72
CA GLY A 25 -18.76 6.60 13.73
C GLY A 25 -17.82 5.46 13.28
N VAL A 26 -17.36 5.47 12.03
CA VAL A 26 -16.55 4.42 11.40
C VAL A 26 -15.20 4.96 10.93
N TYR A 27 -14.15 4.15 11.07
CA TYR A 27 -12.85 4.44 10.47
C TYR A 27 -12.80 3.85 9.06
N HIS A 28 -12.64 4.72 8.06
CA HIS A 28 -12.35 4.33 6.68
C HIS A 28 -10.84 4.25 6.48
N VAL A 29 -10.38 3.11 6.00
CA VAL A 29 -8.96 2.76 5.92
C VAL A 29 -8.62 2.36 4.49
N ASP A 30 -7.88 3.22 3.81
CA ASP A 30 -7.37 2.95 2.46
C ASP A 30 -5.91 2.49 2.54
N VAL A 31 -5.67 1.24 2.17
CA VAL A 31 -4.32 0.67 2.07
C VAL A 31 -3.89 0.71 0.61
N LYS A 32 -2.92 1.57 0.29
CA LYS A 32 -2.26 1.63 -1.01
C LYS A 32 -1.03 0.73 -1.00
N TYR A 33 -0.93 -0.17 -1.96
CA TYR A 33 0.17 -1.13 -2.07
C TYR A 33 0.53 -1.41 -3.53
N LEU A 34 1.77 -1.82 -3.78
CA LEU A 34 2.21 -2.28 -5.09
C LEU A 34 1.53 -3.62 -5.43
N ASP A 35 0.71 -3.64 -6.47
CA ASP A 35 0.05 -4.84 -6.94
C ASP A 35 0.99 -5.69 -7.79
N LYS A 36 1.43 -6.82 -7.23
CA LYS A 36 2.37 -7.72 -7.90
C LYS A 36 1.82 -8.31 -9.20
N LYS A 37 0.51 -8.50 -9.33
CA LYS A 37 -0.06 -9.01 -10.58
C LYS A 37 -0.01 -7.95 -11.68
N LEU A 38 -0.25 -6.68 -11.34
CA LEU A 38 -0.10 -5.58 -12.28
C LEU A 38 1.36 -5.35 -12.66
N GLU A 39 2.27 -5.41 -11.68
CA GLU A 39 3.72 -5.37 -11.92
C GLU A 39 4.15 -6.46 -12.90
N ASP A 40 3.81 -7.72 -12.62
CA ASP A 40 4.20 -8.87 -13.45
C ASP A 40 3.65 -8.73 -14.88
N LYS A 41 2.39 -8.31 -15.01
CA LYS A 41 1.76 -8.05 -16.31
C LYS A 41 2.49 -6.94 -17.08
N LYS A 42 2.83 -5.84 -16.41
CA LYS A 42 3.53 -4.70 -17.02
C LYS A 42 4.93 -5.09 -17.49
N ARG A 43 5.66 -5.87 -16.68
CA ARG A 43 6.97 -6.41 -17.03
C ARG A 43 6.90 -7.38 -18.20
N ALA A 44 5.92 -8.29 -18.21
CA ALA A 44 5.71 -9.22 -19.31
C ALA A 44 5.42 -8.48 -20.63
N GLN A 45 4.53 -7.49 -20.60
CA GLN A 45 4.20 -6.69 -21.79
C GLN A 45 5.43 -5.95 -22.33
N ALA A 46 6.23 -5.33 -21.45
CA ALA A 46 7.44 -4.63 -21.87
C ALA A 46 8.48 -5.59 -22.47
N PHE A 47 8.60 -6.81 -21.93
CA PHE A 47 9.45 -7.83 -22.49
C PHE A 47 8.97 -8.31 -23.87
N GLU A 48 7.67 -8.56 -24.03
CA GLU A 48 7.07 -8.90 -25.32
C GLU A 48 7.28 -7.80 -26.37
N ASP A 49 7.09 -6.53 -25.99
CA ASP A 49 7.28 -5.39 -26.89
C ASP A 49 8.73 -5.27 -27.36
N TYR A 50 9.70 -5.55 -26.47
CA TYR A 50 11.11 -5.62 -26.83
C TYR A 50 11.40 -6.78 -27.79
N MET A 51 10.89 -7.99 -27.51
CA MET A 51 11.08 -9.16 -28.36
C MET A 51 10.45 -8.99 -29.76
N LEU A 52 9.35 -8.24 -29.84
CA LEU A 52 8.69 -7.89 -31.10
C LEU A 52 9.34 -6.68 -31.80
N GLY A 53 10.41 -6.12 -31.23
CA GLY A 53 11.12 -4.97 -31.80
C GLY A 53 10.33 -3.66 -31.76
N LYS A 54 9.26 -3.56 -30.97
CA LYS A 54 8.50 -2.32 -30.78
C LYS A 54 9.30 -1.30 -29.97
N THR A 55 10.19 -1.78 -29.10
CA THR A 55 11.16 -0.96 -28.35
C THR A 55 12.58 -1.42 -28.65
N LYS A 56 13.54 -0.48 -28.60
CA LYS A 56 14.97 -0.78 -28.79
C LYS A 56 15.68 -1.10 -27.48
N GLU A 57 15.13 -0.64 -26.37
CA GLU A 57 15.70 -0.82 -25.04
C GLU A 57 15.09 -2.05 -24.37
N SER A 58 15.95 -2.89 -23.79
CA SER A 58 15.52 -4.00 -22.97
C SER A 58 14.81 -3.50 -21.71
N PRO A 59 13.75 -4.18 -21.22
CA PRO A 59 13.10 -3.80 -19.98
C PRO A 59 14.11 -3.75 -18.83
N SER A 60 14.16 -2.61 -18.12
CA SER A 60 15.05 -2.45 -16.97
C SER A 60 14.33 -2.75 -15.66
N ASN A 61 15.12 -3.07 -14.63
CA ASN A 61 14.60 -3.16 -13.25
C ASN A 61 14.16 -1.81 -12.68
N LEU A 62 14.49 -0.69 -13.35
CA LEU A 62 14.15 0.68 -12.99
C LEU A 62 12.85 1.18 -13.65
N MET A 63 12.03 0.27 -14.19
CA MET A 63 10.73 0.60 -14.73
C MET A 63 9.88 1.36 -13.70
N ASP A 64 9.17 2.38 -14.16
CA ASP A 64 8.19 3.09 -13.34
C ASP A 64 7.01 2.16 -13.05
N LEU A 65 6.79 1.85 -11.78
CA LEU A 65 5.70 1.01 -11.29
C LEU A 65 4.68 1.81 -10.45
N SER A 66 4.73 3.15 -10.50
CA SER A 66 3.80 4.00 -9.76
C SER A 66 2.33 3.77 -10.15
N ASP A 67 2.08 3.37 -11.39
CA ASP A 67 0.76 2.99 -11.92
C ASP A 67 0.31 1.57 -11.54
N CYS A 68 1.20 0.77 -10.95
CA CYS A 68 0.90 -0.58 -10.47
C CYS A 68 0.40 -0.57 -9.02
N TYR A 69 0.11 0.60 -8.44
CA TYR A 69 -0.50 0.69 -7.12
C TYR A 69 -1.99 0.38 -7.18
N SER A 70 -2.41 -0.51 -6.28
CA SER A 70 -3.81 -0.80 -6.00
C SER A 70 -4.20 -0.24 -4.64
N VAL A 71 -5.49 0.05 -4.46
CA VAL A 71 -6.07 0.48 -3.19
C VAL A 71 -7.00 -0.59 -2.67
N ARG A 72 -6.81 -1.00 -1.42
CA ARG A 72 -7.77 -1.80 -0.67
C ARG A 72 -8.47 -0.89 0.34
N ALA A 73 -9.75 -0.63 0.11
CA ALA A 73 -10.61 0.07 1.04
C ALA A 73 -11.13 -0.90 2.10
N LEU A 74 -11.06 -0.48 3.37
CA LEU A 74 -11.45 -1.25 4.54
C LEU A 74 -12.22 -0.36 5.50
N GLU A 75 -13.02 -0.99 6.37
CA GLU A 75 -13.71 -0.31 7.45
C GLU A 75 -13.35 -0.93 8.79
N ALA A 76 -13.27 -0.11 9.83
CA ALA A 76 -12.95 -0.54 11.18
C ALA A 76 -13.67 0.31 12.24
N LYS A 77 -13.75 -0.25 13.45
CA LYS A 77 -14.15 0.47 14.66
C LYS A 77 -12.98 0.52 15.64
N ALA A 78 -12.93 1.57 16.44
CA ALA A 78 -12.00 1.62 17.56
C ALA A 78 -12.46 0.64 18.65
N LEU A 79 -11.58 -0.28 19.03
CA LEU A 79 -11.76 -1.06 20.27
C LEU A 79 -11.28 -0.26 21.48
N ASN A 80 -10.26 0.56 21.28
CA ASN A 80 -9.70 1.49 22.25
C ASN A 80 -8.85 2.54 21.50
N ASP A 81 -8.23 3.46 22.24
CA ASP A 81 -7.45 4.58 21.69
C ASP A 81 -6.24 4.16 20.84
N THR A 82 -5.80 2.91 20.96
CA THR A 82 -4.62 2.37 20.28
C THR A 82 -4.90 1.18 19.39
N THR A 83 -6.17 0.73 19.27
CA THR A 83 -6.54 -0.44 18.44
C THR A 83 -7.79 -0.18 17.59
N LEU A 84 -7.66 -0.36 16.27
CA LEU A 84 -8.78 -0.51 15.34
C LEU A 84 -9.00 -1.98 15.00
N GLN A 85 -10.27 -2.39 14.96
CA GLN A 85 -10.70 -3.72 14.54
C GLN A 85 -11.66 -3.59 13.36
N GLY A 86 -11.32 -4.25 12.25
CA GLY A 86 -12.21 -4.43 11.11
C GLY A 86 -12.44 -5.91 10.82
N ASP A 87 -13.08 -6.21 9.70
CA ASP A 87 -13.38 -7.59 9.30
C ASP A 87 -12.09 -8.32 8.86
N GLY A 88 -11.66 -9.30 9.64
CA GLY A 88 -10.45 -10.09 9.37
C GLY A 88 -9.12 -9.35 9.53
N PHE A 89 -9.10 -8.13 10.12
CA PHE A 89 -7.85 -7.41 10.38
C PHE A 89 -7.88 -6.55 11.64
N THR A 90 -6.69 -6.26 12.16
CA THR A 90 -6.48 -5.34 13.30
C THR A 90 -5.36 -4.37 12.94
N MET A 91 -5.51 -3.11 13.35
CA MET A 91 -4.45 -2.10 13.30
C MET A 91 -4.16 -1.59 14.71
N ARG A 92 -2.89 -1.39 15.05
CA ARG A 92 -2.48 -0.92 16.38
C ARG A 92 -1.52 0.25 16.29
N ILE A 93 -1.63 1.20 17.23
CA ILE A 93 -0.59 2.20 17.45
C ILE A 93 0.34 1.69 18.54
N GLU A 94 1.62 1.53 18.21
CA GLU A 94 2.68 1.10 19.11
C GLU A 94 3.87 2.05 18.99
N ASN A 95 4.28 2.66 20.10
CA ASN A 95 5.38 3.64 20.14
C ASN A 95 5.21 4.77 19.10
N GLY A 96 3.98 5.24 18.90
CA GLY A 96 3.65 6.30 17.93
C GLY A 96 3.57 5.83 16.46
N ASN A 97 3.84 4.56 16.17
CA ASN A 97 3.79 3.99 14.83
C ASN A 97 2.56 3.12 14.63
N LEU A 98 2.02 3.09 13.41
CA LEU A 98 0.93 2.20 13.05
C LEU A 98 1.49 0.82 12.68
N LYS A 99 0.90 -0.23 13.23
CA LYS A 99 1.20 -1.64 12.97
C LYS A 99 0.01 -2.25 12.24
N TYR A 100 0.27 -2.83 11.08
CA TYR A 100 -0.76 -3.47 10.26
C TYR A 100 -0.15 -4.56 9.39
N ASN A 101 -0.74 -5.75 9.38
CA ASN A 101 -0.34 -6.87 8.54
C ASN A 101 1.18 -7.17 8.57
N GLY A 102 1.78 -7.18 9.76
CA GLY A 102 3.22 -7.40 9.96
C GLY A 102 4.13 -6.22 9.58
N LYS A 103 3.58 -5.14 9.03
CA LYS A 103 4.32 -3.94 8.61
C LYS A 103 4.23 -2.83 9.64
N THR A 104 5.23 -1.94 9.63
CA THR A 104 5.29 -0.73 10.46
C THR A 104 5.16 0.49 9.58
N PHE A 105 4.34 1.45 9.99
CA PHE A 105 4.12 2.70 9.29
C PHE A 105 4.35 3.89 10.21
N VAL A 106 4.99 4.92 9.68
CA VAL A 106 5.22 6.21 10.35
C VAL A 106 4.24 7.24 9.82
N LYS A 107 3.77 8.13 10.69
CA LYS A 107 2.88 9.20 10.29
C LYS A 107 3.62 10.17 9.37
N LYS A 108 2.97 10.58 8.27
CA LYS A 108 3.49 11.61 7.36
C LYS A 108 3.30 13.00 7.94
#